data_AF-A0A943Z8G0-F1
#
_entry.id   AF-A0A943Z8G0-F1
#
_cell.length_a   1.000
_cell.length_b   1.000
_cell.length_c   1.000
_cell.angle_alpha   90.00
_cell.angle_beta   90.00
_cell.angle_gamma   90.00
#
_symmetry.space_group_name_H-M   'P 1'
#
loop_
_entity.id
_entity.type
_entity.pdbx_description
1 polymer ?
#
loop_
_entity_poly.entity_id
_entity_poly.type
_entity_poly.pdbx_seq_one_letter_code
_entity_poly.pdbx_strand_id
1 'polypeptide(L)'
;MAENRTEVADIDLSMYDFRFDEAGFERVDAGLTPAIVEEISRKKNEPDWMLEFRLKSLETYLGMPVPDWGPSLDGLDMDHIVTYVKPDTEQKSDWESVPDDIKATFERLGIPEAERAYLAGVGAQYDSELVYHSVQESAAKMGIVYSGIEEALTGEYADLIRDRFMTLVPPSDHKFAALHGAVWSGGSFVYVPANAKLDFPLQSYFRLNAKGAGQFEHTLIIVEDG
;
A
#
# COMPACT_ATOMS: atom_id res chain seq x y z
N MET A 1 23.93 31.24 -1.94
CA MET A 1 24.77 30.19 -1.32
C MET A 1 23.80 29.08 -0.97
N ALA A 2 23.94 27.88 -1.53
CA ALA A 2 23.05 26.77 -1.20
C ALA A 2 23.36 26.35 0.25
N GLU A 3 22.38 26.50 1.15
CA GLU A 3 22.50 26.03 2.53
C GLU A 3 22.54 24.50 2.52
N ASN A 4 23.56 23.94 3.17
CA ASN A 4 23.67 22.49 3.35
C ASN A 4 22.56 22.02 4.30
N ARG A 5 21.46 21.52 3.73
CA ARG A 5 20.35 20.86 4.46
C ARG A 5 20.85 19.52 5.01
N THR A 6 21.47 19.57 6.18
CA THR A 6 22.15 18.40 6.76
C THR A 6 21.41 17.87 7.98
N GLU A 7 20.57 18.68 8.61
CA GLU A 7 19.73 18.26 9.73
C GLU A 7 18.25 18.16 9.32
N VAL A 8 17.51 17.24 9.95
CA VAL A 8 16.07 17.03 9.66
C VAL A 8 15.26 18.31 9.86
N ALA A 9 15.68 19.18 10.80
CA ALA A 9 15.06 20.47 11.08
C ALA A 9 15.22 21.51 9.95
N ASP A 10 16.20 21.33 9.05
CA ASP A 10 16.45 22.24 7.93
C ASP A 10 15.58 21.92 6.70
N ILE A 11 14.84 20.82 6.75
CA ILE A 11 13.97 20.37 5.67
C ILE A 11 12.61 21.04 5.84
N ASP A 12 12.31 21.98 4.94
CA ASP A 12 10.98 22.58 4.84
C ASP A 12 9.98 21.53 4.29
N LEU A 13 9.23 20.92 5.22
CA LEU A 13 8.16 19.96 4.92
C LEU A 13 6.78 20.62 4.80
N SER A 14 6.68 21.95 4.81
CA SER A 14 5.38 22.66 4.80
C SER A 14 4.54 22.35 3.55
N MET A 15 5.20 21.99 2.44
CA MET A 15 4.52 21.53 1.22
C MET A 15 3.86 20.15 1.38
N TYR A 16 4.24 19.36 2.39
CA TYR A 16 3.75 18.00 2.66
C TYR A 16 2.91 17.89 3.95
N ASP A 17 3.06 18.80 4.91
CA ASP A 17 2.38 18.74 6.23
C ASP A 17 0.97 19.35 6.22
N PHE A 18 0.11 18.91 5.30
CA PHE A 18 -1.31 19.23 5.27
C PHE A 18 -2.15 17.99 5.53
N ARG A 19 -3.22 18.17 6.31
CA ARG A 19 -4.12 17.09 6.73
C ARG A 19 -5.53 17.39 6.25
N PHE A 20 -6.23 16.32 5.86
CA PHE A 20 -7.66 16.38 5.58
C PHE A 20 -8.44 15.80 6.76
N ASP A 21 -9.74 16.09 6.80
CA ASP A 21 -10.63 15.56 7.84
C ASP A 21 -10.76 14.04 7.68
N GLU A 22 -10.77 13.32 8.81
CA GLU A 22 -10.83 11.84 8.88
C GLU A 22 -12.26 11.35 9.18
N ALA A 23 -13.25 12.24 9.08
CA ALA A 23 -14.65 11.94 9.36
C ALA A 23 -15.16 10.79 8.48
N GLY A 24 -15.58 9.69 9.11
CA GLY A 24 -16.17 8.52 8.44
C GLY A 24 -15.26 7.29 8.35
N PHE A 25 -13.96 7.40 8.64
CA PHE A 25 -13.02 6.30 8.44
C PHE A 25 -13.30 5.13 9.39
N GLU A 26 -13.33 3.92 8.85
CA GLU A 26 -13.39 2.70 9.65
C GLU A 26 -11.99 2.30 10.11
N ARG A 27 -11.86 1.92 11.39
CA ARG A 27 -10.58 1.51 11.99
C ARG A 27 -10.76 0.20 12.72
N VAL A 28 -9.71 -0.62 12.72
CA VAL A 28 -9.58 -1.68 13.73
C VAL A 28 -9.05 -1.08 15.03
N ASP A 29 -9.19 -1.82 16.12
CA ASP A 29 -8.56 -1.45 17.38
C ASP A 29 -7.04 -1.32 17.23
N ALA A 30 -6.45 -0.41 18.00
CA ALA A 30 -5.01 -0.29 18.06
C ALA A 30 -4.39 -1.56 18.67
N GLY A 31 -3.20 -1.90 18.19
CA GLY A 31 -2.47 -3.08 18.65
C GLY A 31 -2.26 -4.15 17.60
N LEU A 32 -1.65 -5.23 18.08
CA LEU A 32 -1.30 -6.38 17.25
C LEU A 32 -1.65 -7.67 17.98
N THR A 33 -2.87 -8.16 17.72
CA THR A 33 -3.39 -9.40 18.31
C THR A 33 -3.98 -10.30 17.24
N PRO A 34 -4.14 -11.62 17.50
CA PRO A 34 -4.82 -12.52 16.57
C PRO A 34 -6.23 -12.05 16.19
N ALA A 35 -6.98 -11.50 17.16
CA ALA A 35 -8.33 -10.98 16.92
C ALA A 35 -8.34 -9.80 15.94
N ILE A 36 -7.36 -8.89 16.03
CA ILE A 36 -7.20 -7.78 15.08
C ILE A 36 -6.86 -8.32 13.69
N VAL A 37 -5.95 -9.29 13.59
CA VAL A 37 -5.60 -9.92 12.31
C VAL A 37 -6.80 -10.62 11.66
N GLU A 38 -7.59 -11.35 12.45
CA GLU A 38 -8.85 -11.97 11.99
C GLU A 38 -9.88 -10.93 11.54
N GLU A 39 -9.97 -9.80 12.25
CA GLU A 39 -10.85 -8.70 11.87
C GLU A 39 -10.42 -8.05 10.55
N ILE A 40 -9.12 -7.79 10.36
CA ILE A 40 -8.57 -7.26 9.10
C ILE A 40 -8.97 -8.20 7.94
N SER A 41 -8.69 -9.50 8.09
CA SER A 41 -8.98 -10.48 7.04
C SER A 41 -10.48 -10.57 6.71
N ARG A 42 -11.34 -10.53 7.75
CA ARG A 42 -12.81 -10.51 7.59
C ARG A 42 -13.30 -9.24 6.90
N LYS A 43 -12.79 -8.06 7.28
CA LYS A 43 -13.16 -6.78 6.66
C LYS A 43 -12.76 -6.72 5.19
N LYS A 44 -11.64 -7.35 4.84
CA LYS A 44 -11.10 -7.41 3.48
C LYS A 44 -11.68 -8.56 2.64
N ASN A 45 -12.49 -9.44 3.24
CA ASN A 45 -13.10 -10.59 2.59
C ASN A 45 -12.07 -11.47 1.84
N GLU A 46 -10.96 -11.75 2.51
CA GLU A 46 -9.83 -12.49 1.96
C GLU A 46 -10.06 -14.02 1.92
N PRO A 47 -9.35 -14.76 1.05
CA PRO A 47 -9.39 -16.22 1.07
C PRO A 47 -8.74 -16.79 2.34
N ASP A 48 -9.21 -17.96 2.78
CA ASP A 48 -8.79 -18.62 4.04
C ASP A 48 -7.26 -18.76 4.19
N TRP A 49 -6.56 -19.07 3.08
CA TRP A 49 -5.10 -19.23 3.11
C TRP A 49 -4.38 -17.92 3.50
N MET A 50 -4.95 -16.76 3.18
CA MET A 50 -4.37 -15.46 3.53
C MET A 50 -4.53 -15.21 5.03
N LEU A 51 -5.67 -15.56 5.62
CA LEU A 51 -5.85 -15.51 7.08
C LEU A 51 -4.82 -16.39 7.79
N GLU A 52 -4.66 -17.65 7.34
CA GLU A 52 -3.65 -18.56 7.88
C GLU A 52 -2.23 -18.00 7.74
N PHE A 53 -1.92 -17.40 6.58
CA PHE A 53 -0.63 -16.76 6.33
C PHE A 53 -0.39 -15.58 7.29
N ARG A 54 -1.40 -14.72 7.50
CA ARG A 54 -1.31 -13.58 8.42
C ARG A 54 -1.08 -14.02 9.86
N LEU A 55 -1.84 -15.02 10.33
CA LEU A 55 -1.70 -15.56 11.68
C LEU A 55 -0.31 -16.19 11.92
N LYS A 56 0.20 -16.94 10.94
CA LYS A 56 1.56 -17.50 11.01
C LYS A 56 2.64 -16.41 10.99
N SER A 57 2.42 -15.35 10.24
CA SER A 57 3.31 -14.18 10.22
C SER A 57 3.30 -13.45 11.57
N LEU A 58 2.13 -13.34 12.21
CA LEU A 58 2.01 -12.80 13.57
C LEU A 58 2.77 -13.66 14.59
N GLU A 59 2.61 -14.98 14.54
CA GLU A 59 3.36 -15.89 15.41
C GLU A 59 4.88 -15.71 15.22
N THR A 60 5.32 -15.62 13.95
CA THR A 60 6.73 -15.36 13.60
C THR A 60 7.19 -14.03 14.17
N TYR A 61 6.40 -12.97 14.05
CA TYR A 61 6.70 -11.65 14.60
C TYR A 61 6.88 -11.68 16.12
N LEU A 62 5.98 -12.35 16.84
CA LEU A 62 5.99 -12.46 18.30
C LEU A 62 7.16 -13.32 18.79
N GLY A 63 7.57 -14.33 18.01
CA GLY A 63 8.72 -15.19 18.31
C GLY A 63 10.09 -14.55 18.01
N MET A 64 10.14 -13.49 17.21
CA MET A 64 11.39 -12.82 16.84
C MET A 64 11.80 -11.73 17.85
N PRO A 65 13.09 -11.66 18.24
CA PRO A 65 13.60 -10.57 19.05
C PRO A 65 13.57 -9.25 18.28
N VAL A 66 13.49 -8.12 18.99
CA VAL A 66 13.67 -6.79 18.40
C VAL A 66 15.10 -6.67 17.86
N PRO A 67 15.30 -6.21 16.62
CA PRO A 67 16.64 -5.99 16.06
C PRO A 67 17.45 -4.99 16.91
N ASP A 68 18.75 -5.25 17.06
CA ASP A 68 19.70 -4.43 17.82
C ASP A 68 20.56 -3.51 16.92
N TRP A 69 20.25 -3.48 15.63
CA TRP A 69 20.93 -2.68 14.61
C TRP A 69 19.98 -1.64 14.01
N GLY A 70 20.54 -0.52 13.56
CA GLY A 70 19.78 0.59 12.99
C GLY A 70 19.38 1.67 14.00
N PRO A 71 18.42 2.55 13.65
CA PRO A 71 17.88 3.55 14.56
C PRO A 71 17.21 2.91 15.78
N SER A 72 17.17 3.64 16.91
CA SER A 72 16.47 3.16 18.10
C SER A 72 14.98 2.94 17.81
N LEU A 73 14.47 1.82 18.31
CA LEU A 73 13.07 1.42 18.26
C LEU A 73 12.36 1.66 19.61
N ASP A 74 12.98 2.33 20.57
CA ASP A 74 12.43 2.53 21.93
C ASP A 74 11.10 3.30 21.94
N GLY A 75 10.84 4.10 20.89
CA GLY A 75 9.58 4.82 20.70
C GLY A 75 8.52 4.07 19.90
N LEU A 76 8.82 2.87 19.38
CA LEU A 76 7.88 2.08 18.62
C LEU A 76 7.05 1.20 19.57
N ASP A 77 5.77 1.52 19.67
CA ASP A 77 4.82 0.73 20.44
C ASP A 77 3.64 0.30 19.55
N MET A 78 3.62 -0.99 19.20
CA MET A 78 2.58 -1.55 18.34
C MET A 78 1.20 -1.53 19.00
N ASP A 79 1.12 -1.56 20.33
CA ASP A 79 -0.15 -1.56 21.07
C ASP A 79 -0.94 -0.25 20.89
N HIS A 80 -0.25 0.82 20.46
CA HIS A 80 -0.81 2.13 20.20
C HIS A 80 -0.93 2.47 18.70
N ILE A 81 -0.59 1.53 17.82
CA ILE A 81 -0.66 1.72 16.37
C ILE A 81 -1.93 1.06 15.84
N VAL A 82 -2.72 1.82 15.08
CA VAL A 82 -3.84 1.27 14.31
C VAL A 82 -3.28 0.66 13.04
N THR A 83 -3.39 -0.66 12.91
CA THR A 83 -2.74 -1.43 11.83
C THR A 83 -3.55 -1.48 10.53
N TYR A 84 -4.83 -1.13 10.57
CA TYR A 84 -5.67 -1.01 9.40
C TYR A 84 -6.67 0.14 9.55
N VAL A 85 -6.69 1.01 8.54
CA VAL A 85 -7.63 2.13 8.43
C VAL A 85 -8.22 2.12 7.03
N LYS A 86 -9.53 1.94 6.95
CA LYS A 86 -10.28 1.97 5.71
C LYS A 86 -10.87 3.37 5.51
N PRO A 87 -10.45 4.12 4.46
CA PRO A 87 -11.04 5.42 4.16
C PRO A 87 -12.52 5.27 3.75
N ASP A 88 -13.33 6.28 4.08
CA ASP A 88 -14.75 6.37 3.66
C ASP A 88 -14.85 6.87 2.22
N THR A 89 -14.26 6.13 1.30
CA THR A 89 -14.26 6.47 -0.13
C THR A 89 -14.31 5.19 -0.94
N GLU A 90 -15.25 5.14 -1.88
CA GLU A 90 -15.32 4.06 -2.86
C GLU A 90 -14.21 4.20 -3.89
N GLN A 91 -13.66 3.08 -4.36
CA GLN A 91 -12.69 3.10 -5.46
C GLN A 91 -13.32 3.75 -6.70
N LYS A 92 -12.58 4.65 -7.33
CA LYS A 92 -13.00 5.36 -8.54
C LYS A 92 -12.01 5.12 -9.68
N SER A 93 -12.54 4.78 -10.85
CA SER A 93 -11.74 4.59 -12.07
C SER A 93 -11.60 5.87 -12.91
N ASP A 94 -12.35 6.93 -12.56
CA ASP A 94 -12.40 8.18 -13.30
C ASP A 94 -11.87 9.34 -12.44
N TRP A 95 -10.93 10.11 -13.00
CA TRP A 95 -10.27 11.20 -12.28
C TRP A 95 -11.25 12.28 -11.84
N GLU A 96 -12.29 12.58 -12.62
CA GLU A 96 -13.31 13.57 -12.27
C GLU A 96 -14.14 13.12 -11.07
N SER A 97 -14.25 11.81 -10.85
CA SER A 97 -14.98 11.23 -9.71
C SER A 97 -14.15 11.06 -8.44
N VAL A 98 -12.83 11.27 -8.51
CA VAL A 98 -11.94 11.27 -7.34
C VAL A 98 -12.29 12.46 -6.42
N PRO A 99 -12.36 12.27 -5.09
CA PRO A 99 -12.56 13.35 -4.12
C PRO A 99 -11.62 14.56 -4.30
N ASP A 100 -12.14 15.75 -4.03
CA ASP A 100 -11.44 17.01 -4.29
C ASP A 100 -10.18 17.21 -3.42
N ASP A 101 -10.16 16.63 -2.21
CA ASP A 101 -8.99 16.61 -1.33
C ASP A 101 -7.84 15.80 -1.93
N ILE A 102 -8.14 14.66 -2.55
CA ILE A 102 -7.16 13.85 -3.28
C ILE A 102 -6.67 14.64 -4.50
N LYS A 103 -7.56 15.21 -5.33
CA LYS A 103 -7.15 16.02 -6.48
C LYS A 103 -6.22 17.18 -6.06
N ALA A 104 -6.60 17.93 -5.03
CA ALA A 104 -5.81 19.05 -4.48
C ALA A 104 -4.42 18.61 -4.01
N THR A 105 -4.29 17.39 -3.51
CA THR A 105 -3.02 16.78 -3.12
C THR A 105 -2.12 16.57 -4.33
N PHE A 106 -2.65 15.97 -5.40
CA PHE A 106 -1.91 15.76 -6.65
C PHE A 106 -1.45 17.09 -7.27
N GLU A 107 -2.29 18.13 -7.21
CA GLU A 107 -1.89 19.47 -7.67
C GLU A 107 -0.74 20.05 -6.86
N ARG A 108 -0.79 19.92 -5.52
CA ARG A 108 0.23 20.44 -4.60
C ARG A 108 1.57 19.72 -4.68
N LEU A 109 1.54 18.40 -4.91
CA LEU A 109 2.74 17.61 -5.13
C LEU A 109 3.47 17.98 -6.42
N GLY A 110 2.86 18.82 -7.26
CA GLY A 110 3.46 19.28 -8.50
C GLY A 110 3.53 18.20 -9.56
N ILE A 111 2.67 17.16 -9.47
CA ILE A 111 2.49 16.15 -10.52
C ILE A 111 2.11 16.93 -11.79
N PRO A 112 3.03 17.06 -12.76
CA PRO A 112 2.89 18.01 -13.86
C PRO A 112 1.60 17.77 -14.63
N GLU A 113 1.03 18.82 -15.19
CA GLU A 113 -0.17 18.74 -16.04
C GLU A 113 0.00 17.76 -17.22
N ALA A 114 1.24 17.54 -17.67
CA ALA A 114 1.59 16.50 -18.63
C ALA A 114 1.42 15.08 -18.06
N GLU A 115 1.82 14.84 -16.82
CA GLU A 115 1.54 13.57 -16.12
C GLU A 115 0.05 13.40 -15.87
N ARG A 116 -0.76 14.48 -15.75
CA ARG A 116 -2.24 14.38 -15.74
C ARG A 116 -2.85 13.74 -16.99
N ALA A 117 -2.25 13.96 -18.16
CA ALA A 117 -2.65 13.29 -19.39
C ALA A 117 -2.20 11.80 -19.42
N TYR A 118 -1.15 11.45 -18.68
CA TYR A 118 -0.64 10.08 -18.49
C TYR A 118 -1.15 9.41 -17.20
N LEU A 119 -1.95 10.10 -16.38
CA LEU A 119 -2.59 9.56 -15.16
C LEU A 119 -3.50 8.38 -15.46
N ALA A 120 -3.76 8.13 -16.75
CA ALA A 120 -4.32 6.90 -17.25
C ALA A 120 -3.50 5.65 -16.88
N GLY A 121 -2.31 5.73 -16.28
CA GLY A 121 -1.53 4.57 -15.79
C GLY A 121 -1.20 4.61 -14.29
N VAL A 122 -1.90 5.45 -13.52
CA VAL A 122 -1.60 5.71 -12.11
C VAL A 122 -2.59 5.00 -11.19
N GLY A 123 -2.06 4.27 -10.22
CA GLY A 123 -2.79 3.84 -9.05
C GLY A 123 -2.49 4.77 -7.88
N ALA A 124 -3.53 5.35 -7.28
CA ALA A 124 -3.38 6.14 -6.05
C ALA A 124 -3.96 5.37 -4.88
N GLN A 125 -3.13 5.05 -3.90
CA GLN A 125 -3.54 4.44 -2.65
C GLN A 125 -3.60 5.51 -1.55
N TYR A 126 -4.74 5.56 -0.87
CA TYR A 126 -4.97 6.44 0.26
C TYR A 126 -5.16 5.59 1.50
N ASP A 127 -4.28 5.79 2.48
CA ASP A 127 -4.17 4.95 3.67
C ASP A 127 -4.08 3.45 3.28
N SER A 128 -5.10 2.65 3.57
CA SER A 128 -5.06 1.20 3.32
C SER A 128 -5.68 0.77 1.99
N GLU A 129 -6.32 1.64 1.21
CA GLU A 129 -7.14 1.23 0.05
C GLU A 129 -6.75 1.96 -1.23
N LEU A 130 -6.84 1.27 -2.38
CA LEU A 130 -6.61 1.88 -3.69
C LEU A 130 -7.84 2.74 -4.06
N VAL A 131 -7.69 4.07 -4.05
CA VAL A 131 -8.83 5.00 -4.27
C VAL A 131 -8.96 5.42 -5.73
N TYR A 132 -7.85 5.41 -6.48
CA TYR A 132 -7.87 5.67 -7.92
C TYR A 132 -7.12 4.61 -8.68
N HIS A 133 -7.74 4.12 -9.75
CA HIS A 133 -7.10 3.21 -10.68
C HIS A 133 -7.50 3.56 -12.11
N SER A 134 -6.54 4.06 -12.88
CA SER A 134 -6.66 4.11 -14.33
C SER A 134 -5.49 3.37 -14.94
N VAL A 135 -5.79 2.34 -15.72
CA VAL A 135 -4.84 1.70 -16.63
C VAL A 135 -5.22 2.10 -18.05
N GLN A 136 -4.21 2.54 -18.79
CA GLN A 136 -4.46 3.13 -20.09
C GLN A 136 -5.03 2.01 -20.95
N GLU A 137 -6.08 2.29 -21.71
CA GLU A 137 -6.72 1.26 -22.54
C GLU A 137 -5.69 0.52 -23.43
N SER A 138 -4.60 1.21 -23.81
CA SER A 138 -3.43 0.62 -24.48
C SER A 138 -2.71 -0.45 -23.65
N ALA A 139 -2.43 -0.20 -22.36
CA ALA A 139 -1.82 -1.18 -21.45
C ALA A 139 -2.71 -2.40 -21.22
N ALA A 140 -4.01 -2.18 -20.99
CA ALA A 140 -4.98 -3.26 -20.87
C ALA A 140 -5.08 -4.11 -22.16
N LYS A 141 -5.04 -3.48 -23.34
CA LYS A 141 -4.98 -4.17 -24.65
C LYS A 141 -3.71 -5.01 -24.83
N MET A 142 -2.63 -4.69 -24.14
CA MET A 142 -1.40 -5.48 -24.12
C MET A 142 -1.46 -6.63 -23.10
N GLY A 143 -2.57 -6.78 -22.37
CA GLY A 143 -2.74 -7.81 -21.33
C GLY A 143 -2.06 -7.45 -20.01
N ILE A 144 -1.60 -6.21 -19.85
CA ILE A 144 -1.00 -5.74 -18.60
C ILE A 144 -2.12 -5.52 -17.60
N VAL A 145 -1.93 -6.07 -16.41
CA VAL A 145 -2.82 -5.86 -15.27
C VAL A 145 -2.09 -4.99 -14.29
N TYR A 146 -2.75 -3.93 -13.86
CA TYR A 146 -2.40 -3.19 -12.67
C TYR A 146 -3.71 -3.10 -11.90
N SER A 147 -3.72 -3.43 -10.61
CA SER A 147 -4.92 -3.38 -9.77
C SER A 147 -4.54 -3.26 -8.29
N GLY A 148 -5.54 -3.15 -7.43
CA GLY A 148 -5.36 -3.44 -6.01
C GLY A 148 -5.00 -4.91 -5.83
N ILE A 149 -4.07 -5.20 -4.92
CA ILE A 149 -3.69 -6.60 -4.65
C ILE A 149 -4.85 -7.39 -4.02
N GLU A 150 -5.74 -6.74 -3.28
CA GLU A 150 -6.92 -7.34 -2.66
C GLU A 150 -7.89 -7.90 -3.69
N GLU A 151 -8.16 -7.13 -4.74
CA GLU A 151 -9.02 -7.56 -5.83
C GLU A 151 -8.38 -8.75 -6.57
N ALA A 152 -7.08 -8.67 -6.82
CA ALA A 152 -6.34 -9.71 -7.52
C ALA A 152 -6.25 -11.03 -6.72
N LEU A 153 -6.28 -10.97 -5.38
CA LEU A 153 -6.29 -12.13 -4.49
C LEU A 153 -7.54 -13.02 -4.61
N THR A 154 -8.63 -12.49 -5.17
CA THR A 154 -9.89 -13.23 -5.37
C THR A 154 -10.25 -13.41 -6.85
N GLY A 155 -9.45 -12.83 -7.74
CA GLY A 155 -9.68 -12.83 -9.19
C GLY A 155 -8.87 -13.88 -9.95
N GLU A 156 -8.65 -13.59 -11.24
CA GLU A 156 -7.95 -14.46 -12.21
C GLU A 156 -6.54 -14.85 -11.76
N TYR A 157 -5.84 -13.97 -11.03
CA TYR A 157 -4.46 -14.15 -10.61
C TYR A 157 -4.31 -14.72 -9.20
N ALA A 158 -5.39 -15.14 -8.54
CA ALA A 158 -5.38 -15.56 -7.14
C ALA A 158 -4.38 -16.69 -6.85
N ASP A 159 -4.33 -17.72 -7.70
CA ASP A 159 -3.39 -18.83 -7.54
C ASP A 159 -1.94 -18.39 -7.75
N LEU A 160 -1.68 -17.54 -8.74
CA LEU A 160 -0.36 -16.98 -8.99
C LEU A 160 0.12 -16.13 -7.82
N ILE A 161 -0.77 -15.30 -7.25
CA ILE A 161 -0.44 -14.49 -6.08
C ILE A 161 -0.17 -15.39 -4.89
N ARG A 162 -1.00 -16.40 -4.61
CA ARG A 162 -0.76 -17.37 -3.53
C ARG A 162 0.64 -18.00 -3.63
N ASP A 163 1.06 -18.36 -4.83
CA ASP A 163 2.36 -19.01 -5.06
C ASP A 163 3.55 -18.04 -4.96
N ARG A 164 3.33 -16.73 -5.09
CA ARG A 164 4.39 -15.71 -5.12
C ARG A 164 4.41 -14.78 -3.92
N PHE A 165 3.32 -14.69 -3.17
CA PHE A 165 3.15 -13.76 -2.06
C PHE A 165 4.25 -13.95 -1.01
N MET A 166 5.02 -12.88 -0.76
CA MET A 166 6.15 -12.88 0.19
C MET A 166 7.16 -14.04 -0.01
N THR A 167 7.38 -14.49 -1.25
CA THR A 167 8.40 -15.52 -1.51
C THR A 167 9.82 -14.98 -1.58
N LEU A 168 9.99 -13.75 -2.08
CA LEU A 168 11.28 -13.06 -2.15
C LEU A 168 11.67 -12.39 -0.83
N VAL A 169 10.67 -11.94 -0.06
CA VAL A 169 10.84 -11.36 1.28
C VAL A 169 9.91 -12.11 2.23
N PRO A 170 10.27 -13.33 2.66
CA PRO A 170 9.43 -14.13 3.54
C PRO A 170 9.31 -13.53 4.95
N PRO A 171 8.23 -13.85 5.69
CA PRO A 171 8.06 -13.42 7.09
C PRO A 171 9.24 -13.80 7.98
N SER A 172 9.97 -14.86 7.65
CA SER A 172 11.15 -15.32 8.38
C SER A 172 12.40 -14.44 8.21
N ASP A 173 12.45 -13.57 7.21
CA ASP A 173 13.64 -12.75 6.92
C ASP A 173 13.92 -11.73 8.03
N HIS A 174 12.85 -11.12 8.55
CA HIS A 174 12.99 -10.02 9.49
C HIS A 174 11.72 -9.83 10.35
N LYS A 175 11.87 -9.31 11.57
CA LYS A 175 10.74 -9.01 12.46
C LYS A 175 9.70 -8.14 11.76
N PHE A 176 10.10 -7.06 11.09
CA PHE A 176 9.15 -6.21 10.37
C PHE A 176 8.62 -6.80 9.06
N ALA A 177 9.30 -7.79 8.45
CA ALA A 177 8.71 -8.56 7.36
C ALA A 177 7.58 -9.46 7.90
N ALA A 178 7.78 -10.09 9.06
CA ALA A 178 6.72 -10.82 9.76
C ALA A 178 5.54 -9.92 10.16
N LEU A 179 5.82 -8.70 10.64
CA LEU A 179 4.79 -7.70 10.90
C LEU A 179 3.99 -7.39 9.63
N HIS A 180 4.69 -7.09 8.53
CA HIS A 180 4.09 -6.84 7.22
C HIS A 180 3.16 -7.98 6.80
N GLY A 181 3.64 -9.23 6.89
CA GLY A 181 2.84 -10.40 6.54
C GLY A 181 1.58 -10.55 7.39
N ALA A 182 1.60 -10.11 8.65
CA ALA A 182 0.43 -10.16 9.54
C ALA A 182 -0.62 -9.09 9.20
N VAL A 183 -0.19 -7.85 8.93
CA VAL A 183 -1.08 -6.67 8.91
C VAL A 183 -1.04 -5.84 7.63
N TRP A 184 -0.53 -6.38 6.52
CA TRP A 184 -0.55 -5.64 5.25
C TRP A 184 -1.96 -5.10 4.95
N SER A 185 -2.02 -3.82 4.65
CA SER A 185 -3.25 -3.03 4.73
C SER A 185 -3.86 -2.76 3.37
N GLY A 186 -3.05 -2.77 2.31
CA GLY A 186 -3.43 -2.69 0.91
C GLY A 186 -2.20 -2.85 0.03
N GLY A 187 -2.26 -2.42 -1.23
CA GLY A 187 -1.11 -2.42 -2.11
C GLY A 187 -1.45 -2.63 -3.57
N SER A 188 -0.42 -2.81 -4.38
CA SER A 188 -0.55 -2.90 -5.83
C SER A 188 -0.16 -4.29 -6.33
N PHE A 189 -0.97 -4.84 -7.25
CA PHE A 189 -0.61 -5.99 -8.05
C PHE A 189 -0.37 -5.54 -9.49
N VAL A 190 0.79 -5.90 -10.05
CA VAL A 190 1.13 -5.63 -11.44
C VAL A 190 1.55 -6.92 -12.12
N TYR A 191 0.89 -7.27 -13.21
CA TYR A 191 1.26 -8.38 -14.08
C TYR A 191 1.54 -7.88 -15.49
N VAL A 192 2.71 -8.24 -16.02
CA VAL A 192 3.15 -7.90 -17.37
C VAL A 192 3.34 -9.21 -18.14
N PRO A 193 2.52 -9.47 -19.19
CA PRO A 193 2.63 -10.71 -19.96
C PRO A 193 3.87 -10.72 -20.85
N ALA A 194 4.22 -11.91 -21.33
CA ALA A 194 5.43 -12.13 -22.12
C ALA A 194 5.47 -11.24 -23.37
N ASN A 195 6.62 -10.62 -23.64
CA ASN A 195 6.85 -9.69 -24.75
C ASN A 195 6.03 -8.39 -24.72
N ALA A 196 5.31 -8.08 -23.63
CA ALA A 196 4.64 -6.80 -23.49
C ALA A 196 5.65 -5.71 -23.15
N LYS A 197 5.58 -4.59 -23.88
CA LYS A 197 6.45 -3.44 -23.66
C LYS A 197 5.62 -2.18 -23.46
N LEU A 198 5.82 -1.52 -22.33
CA LEU A 198 5.28 -0.20 -22.05
C LEU A 198 6.32 0.86 -22.46
N ASP A 199 5.88 1.84 -23.24
CA ASP A 199 6.70 3.00 -23.60
C ASP A 199 6.50 4.18 -22.61
N PHE A 200 5.77 3.94 -21.51
CA PHE A 200 5.52 4.88 -20.42
C PHE A 200 5.61 4.17 -19.07
N PRO A 201 5.96 4.87 -17.98
CA PRO A 201 6.06 4.26 -16.65
C PRO A 201 4.66 4.00 -16.05
N LEU A 202 4.55 2.90 -15.29
CA LEU A 202 3.48 2.74 -14.30
C LEU A 202 3.92 3.42 -13.01
N GLN A 203 3.00 4.14 -12.35
CA GLN A 203 3.30 4.86 -11.11
C GLN A 203 2.25 4.55 -10.05
N SER A 204 2.73 4.29 -8.84
CA SER A 204 1.91 4.11 -7.65
C SER A 204 2.21 5.22 -6.65
N TYR A 205 1.17 5.91 -6.18
CA TYR A 205 1.31 6.92 -5.14
C TYR A 205 0.68 6.41 -3.85
N PHE A 206 1.43 6.48 -2.75
CA PHE A 206 0.98 6.08 -1.42
C PHE A 206 0.93 7.30 -0.52
N ARG A 207 -0.19 7.48 0.18
CA ARG A 207 -0.34 8.57 1.12
C ARG A 207 -0.92 8.10 2.44
N LEU A 208 -0.26 8.49 3.52
CA LEU A 208 -0.73 8.33 4.88
C LEU A 208 -1.34 9.65 5.38
N ASN A 209 -2.61 9.61 5.79
CA ASN A 209 -3.25 10.76 6.44
C ASN A 209 -3.70 10.44 7.86
N ALA A 210 -4.10 9.20 8.10
CA ALA A 210 -4.67 8.79 9.38
C ALA A 210 -3.66 8.89 10.53
N LYS A 211 -3.91 9.81 11.48
CA LYS A 211 -3.03 9.96 12.65
C LYS A 211 -3.03 8.68 13.50
N GLY A 212 -1.82 8.20 13.83
CA GLY A 212 -1.63 7.00 14.64
C GLY A 212 -1.84 5.68 13.88
N ALA A 213 -2.06 5.75 12.57
CA ALA A 213 -2.12 4.58 11.71
C ALA A 213 -0.73 4.18 11.23
N GLY A 214 -0.49 2.87 11.15
CA GLY A 214 0.62 2.30 10.39
C GLY A 214 0.17 1.98 8.97
N GLN A 215 1.03 2.24 7.99
CA GLN A 215 0.81 1.84 6.60
C GLN A 215 1.70 0.63 6.28
N PHE A 216 1.10 -0.39 5.68
CA PHE A 216 1.77 -1.66 5.39
C PHE A 216 1.41 -2.09 3.96
N GLU A 217 1.95 -1.43 2.95
CA GLU A 217 1.58 -1.70 1.55
C GLU A 217 2.36 -2.87 0.95
N HIS A 218 1.64 -3.84 0.39
CA HIS A 218 2.25 -4.96 -0.32
C HIS A 218 2.19 -4.75 -1.83
N THR A 219 3.34 -4.53 -2.45
CA THR A 219 3.45 -4.44 -3.91
C THR A 219 4.00 -5.76 -4.46
N LEU A 220 3.23 -6.40 -5.34
CA LEU A 220 3.64 -7.60 -6.06
C LEU A 220 3.66 -7.31 -7.56
N ILE A 221 4.86 -7.38 -8.15
CA ILE A 221 5.09 -7.17 -9.59
C ILE A 221 5.58 -8.48 -10.19
N ILE A 222 4.88 -8.97 -11.20
CA ILE A 222 5.22 -10.18 -11.96
C ILE A 222 5.41 -9.78 -13.42
N VAL A 223 6.60 -10.05 -13.94
CA VAL A 223 6.96 -9.78 -15.34
C VAL A 223 7.36 -11.10 -15.97
N GLU A 224 6.61 -11.52 -16.98
CA GLU A 224 6.90 -12.70 -17.78
C GLU A 224 8.03 -12.43 -18.78
N ASP A 225 8.58 -13.49 -19.36
CA ASP A 225 9.75 -13.41 -20.24
C ASP A 225 9.53 -12.51 -21.48
N GLY A 226 10.53 -11.69 -21.79
CA GLY A 226 10.61 -10.87 -23.01
C GLY A 226 10.43 -9.39 -22.75
#